data_AF-A0A1Q7L4Q5-F1
#
_entry.id   AF-A0A1Q7L4Q5-F1
#
_cell.length_a   1.000
_cell.length_b   1.000
_cell.length_c   1.000
_cell.angle_alpha   90.00
_cell.angle_beta   90.00
_cell.angle_gamma   90.00
#
_symmetry.space_group_name_H-M   'P 1'
#
loop_
_entity.id
_entity.type
_entity.pdbx_description
1 polymer ?
#
loop_
_entity_poly.entity_id
_entity_poly.type
_entity_poly.pdbx_seq_one_letter_code
_entity_poly.pdbx_strand_id
1 'polypeptide(L)'
;MRSLKILPAAVALCVVPLAANAQQPLSPSEAVDKIVAQEQAEVGLLRQYAPLVETYIQYLRPDKQLGAVPDGDKYFLGRAELAKGVDLEPLDRDSGVKHKVFGSWGSFFNMEFLPRGFLQMIYLDMNGFDRQHYKIEYVRREFLGEVRCLVFDVDPVKKGDKGRFVGRIWVEDQDYHIVRFNGAYGGSSLVSNYFNFDSWRTNVGKNLWLPAFIYSEEGSVHDHPFRAQTRLWGYDLGHSHQEQELSKVLVEASAGIRDQSEAANDYTPLQAERSWDHQAEDNVTDRLERQGLLAPYGEVDKVLETVVNNLEVTNNLDIQPEVRCRVLMTSTLESLTMSHTIVLSRGLIDVLPDEASLAAILAHELGHVVLGHRIDSQYAFINRVRYDDKDTFRHFDFARTPEEEEAAKQKGIELLRNSPYKDKSGSAQLFLRALKSRAKEIPNLISPHLGDRVSTSWSIASAVFAAQSSEEKPEGGEKPAPNDKPTANAIAALPLGGRIKVDSWNDQLRMLKSKPVGNVAEAENTPFQITPFMFYLTRQGANLPTANPGAVAAKLDTETKP
;
A
#
# COMPACT_ATOMS: atom_id res chain seq x y z
N MET A 1 90.28 4.92 16.89
CA MET A 1 89.24 5.26 17.88
C MET A 1 88.79 6.70 17.64
N ARG A 2 87.67 6.89 16.93
CA ARG A 2 87.09 8.21 16.65
C ARG A 2 85.61 8.15 16.96
N SER A 3 85.21 9.06 17.84
CA SER A 3 83.91 9.25 18.47
C SER A 3 82.80 9.55 17.46
N LEU A 4 81.69 8.80 17.56
CA LEU A 4 80.40 9.15 16.97
C LEU A 4 79.89 10.46 17.59
N LYS A 5 79.59 11.45 16.76
CA LYS A 5 78.78 12.61 17.13
C LYS A 5 77.43 12.49 16.41
N ILE A 6 76.37 12.34 17.18
CA ILE A 6 74.98 12.36 16.72
C ILE A 6 74.58 13.83 16.56
N LEU A 7 74.14 14.22 15.36
CA LEU A 7 73.51 15.50 15.09
C LEU A 7 71.99 15.28 15.03
N PRO A 8 71.14 16.08 15.69
CA PRO A 8 69.69 15.96 15.54
C PRO A 8 69.24 16.66 14.26
N ALA A 9 68.54 15.94 13.38
CA ALA A 9 67.86 16.50 12.23
C ALA A 9 66.57 17.20 12.68
N ALA A 10 66.50 18.52 12.48
CA ALA A 10 65.28 19.29 12.67
C ALA A 10 64.30 18.98 11.52
N VAL A 11 63.17 18.35 11.83
CA VAL A 11 62.05 18.14 10.91
C VAL A 11 61.27 19.44 10.81
N ALA A 12 61.33 20.10 9.66
CA ALA A 12 60.44 21.21 9.33
C ALA A 12 59.05 20.66 8.98
N LEU A 13 58.08 20.88 9.87
CA LEU A 13 56.65 20.65 9.60
C LEU A 13 56.15 21.73 8.61
N CYS A 14 56.12 21.39 7.33
CA CYS A 14 55.33 22.13 6.35
C CYS A 14 53.84 21.88 6.64
N VAL A 15 53.19 22.85 7.28
CA VAL A 15 51.73 22.88 7.40
C VAL A 15 51.18 23.28 6.04
N VAL A 16 50.74 22.29 5.26
CA VAL A 16 49.88 22.54 4.09
C VAL A 16 48.49 22.86 4.64
N PRO A 17 47.90 24.03 4.36
CA PRO A 17 46.51 24.26 4.73
C PRO A 17 45.66 23.33 3.86
N LEU A 18 45.01 22.34 4.49
CA LEU A 18 43.84 21.70 3.93
C LEU A 18 42.78 22.81 3.79
N ALA A 19 42.76 23.45 2.62
CA ALA A 19 41.59 24.18 2.17
C ALA A 19 40.49 23.12 2.01
N ALA A 20 39.68 22.96 3.06
CA ALA A 20 38.35 22.45 2.87
C ALA A 20 37.71 23.32 1.78
N ASN A 21 37.40 22.72 0.62
CA ASN A 21 36.52 23.33 -0.36
C ASN A 21 35.17 23.52 0.33
N ALA A 22 35.02 24.63 1.06
CA ALA A 22 33.72 25.13 1.45
C ALA A 22 33.05 25.50 0.12
N GLN A 23 32.21 24.60 -0.38
CA GLN A 23 31.28 24.93 -1.47
C GLN A 23 30.62 26.25 -1.08
N GLN A 24 30.87 27.29 -1.87
CA GLN A 24 30.19 28.56 -1.66
C GLN A 24 28.68 28.29 -1.61
N PRO A 25 27.94 28.89 -0.67
CA PRO A 25 26.50 28.71 -0.62
C PRO A 25 25.93 29.14 -1.97
N LEU A 26 25.34 28.19 -2.69
CA LEU A 26 24.70 28.43 -3.99
C LEU A 26 23.71 29.59 -3.86
N SER A 27 23.78 30.53 -4.81
CA SER A 27 22.81 31.63 -4.83
C SER A 27 21.40 31.07 -5.08
N PRO A 28 20.34 31.74 -4.60
CA PRO A 28 18.97 31.32 -4.88
C PRO A 28 18.68 31.17 -6.38
N SER A 29 19.31 32.00 -7.22
CA SER A 29 19.16 31.92 -8.67
C SER A 29 19.78 30.64 -9.24
N GLU A 30 20.99 30.28 -8.83
CA GLU A 30 21.65 29.05 -9.29
C GLU A 30 20.92 27.79 -8.80
N ALA A 31 20.33 27.84 -7.60
CA ALA A 31 19.48 26.76 -7.11
C ALA A 31 18.25 26.57 -8.00
N VAL A 32 17.58 27.66 -8.40
CA VAL A 32 16.43 27.59 -9.33
C VAL A 32 16.83 27.02 -10.70
N ASP A 33 18.00 27.38 -11.23
CA ASP A 33 18.47 26.82 -12.51
C ASP A 33 18.69 25.30 -12.43
N LYS A 34 19.24 24.82 -11.30
CA LYS A 34 19.40 23.38 -11.05
C LYS A 34 18.06 22.67 -10.90
N ILE A 35 17.11 23.25 -10.16
CA ILE A 35 15.76 22.68 -9.96
C ILE A 35 15.07 22.49 -11.30
N VAL A 36 15.10 23.52 -12.17
CA VAL A 36 14.49 23.46 -13.51
C VAL A 36 15.14 22.39 -14.37
N ALA A 37 16.48 22.36 -14.42
CA ALA A 37 17.20 21.36 -15.20
C ALA A 37 16.91 19.94 -14.71
N GLN A 38 16.84 19.75 -13.39
CA GLN A 38 16.59 18.46 -12.79
C GLN A 38 15.16 17.96 -13.07
N GLU A 39 14.14 18.80 -12.90
CA GLU A 39 12.75 18.43 -13.22
C GLU A 39 12.60 18.06 -14.70
N GLN A 40 13.21 18.81 -15.62
CA GLN A 40 13.17 18.49 -17.05
C GLN A 40 13.82 17.13 -17.36
N ALA A 41 14.95 16.82 -16.72
CA ALA A 41 15.61 15.53 -16.85
C ALA A 41 14.74 14.39 -16.28
N GLU A 42 14.10 14.60 -15.13
CA GLU A 42 13.18 13.64 -14.52
C GLU A 42 11.97 13.36 -15.40
N VAL A 43 11.34 14.38 -15.99
CA VAL A 43 10.24 14.20 -16.94
C VAL A 43 10.67 13.35 -18.15
N GLY A 44 11.90 13.56 -18.65
CA GLY A 44 12.45 12.73 -19.71
C GLY A 44 12.66 11.28 -19.28
N LEU A 45 13.19 11.06 -18.07
CA LEU A 45 13.44 9.76 -17.49
C LEU A 45 12.16 8.96 -17.26
N LEU A 46 11.09 9.60 -16.79
CA LEU A 46 9.82 8.94 -16.47
C LEU A 46 9.20 8.20 -17.66
N ARG A 47 9.49 8.64 -18.89
CA ARG A 47 8.99 8.01 -20.12
C ARG A 47 9.45 6.57 -20.31
N GLN A 48 10.49 6.12 -19.62
CA GLN A 48 10.99 4.74 -19.73
C GLN A 48 10.19 3.73 -18.90
N TYR A 49 9.28 4.18 -18.04
CA TYR A 49 8.56 3.32 -17.10
C TYR A 49 7.09 3.11 -17.48
N ALA A 50 6.54 1.99 -17.02
CA ALA A 50 5.14 1.62 -17.18
C ALA A 50 4.51 1.10 -15.87
N PRO A 51 4.48 1.94 -14.80
CA PRO A 51 4.01 1.51 -13.49
C PRO A 51 2.51 1.17 -13.50
N LEU A 52 2.09 0.35 -12.54
CA LEU A 52 0.69 0.26 -12.17
C LEU A 52 0.24 1.53 -11.48
N VAL A 53 -1.01 1.92 -11.74
CA VAL A 53 -1.66 3.09 -11.16
C VAL A 53 -3.02 2.69 -10.64
N GLU A 54 -3.22 2.89 -9.34
CA GLU A 54 -4.52 2.77 -8.69
C GLU A 54 -5.00 4.14 -8.26
N THR A 55 -6.22 4.50 -8.64
CA THR A 55 -6.91 5.69 -8.16
C THR A 55 -8.23 5.30 -7.49
N TYR A 56 -8.34 5.61 -6.20
CA TYR A 56 -9.59 5.47 -5.45
C TYR A 56 -10.14 6.87 -5.12
N ILE A 57 -11.42 7.10 -5.40
CA ILE A 57 -12.11 8.38 -5.24
C ILE A 57 -13.31 8.17 -4.32
N GLN A 58 -13.49 9.06 -3.35
CA GLN A 58 -14.67 9.11 -2.49
C GLN A 58 -15.37 10.45 -2.65
N TYR A 59 -16.64 10.39 -3.06
CA TYR A 59 -17.54 11.53 -2.99
C TYR A 59 -17.91 11.79 -1.53
N LEU A 60 -18.08 13.06 -1.20
CA LEU A 60 -18.40 13.48 0.15
C LEU A 60 -19.74 14.21 0.19
N ARG A 61 -20.46 14.01 1.29
CA ARG A 61 -21.61 14.84 1.66
C ARG A 61 -21.40 15.44 3.04
N PRO A 62 -21.92 16.66 3.30
CA PRO A 62 -21.86 17.23 4.63
C PRO A 62 -22.73 16.43 5.61
N ASP A 63 -22.21 16.24 6.82
CA ASP A 63 -22.88 15.60 7.95
C ASP A 63 -22.79 16.50 9.18
N LYS A 64 -23.88 16.59 9.95
CA LYS A 64 -23.99 17.52 11.08
C LYS A 64 -23.09 17.15 12.26
N GLN A 65 -22.73 15.87 12.41
CA GLN A 65 -21.94 15.35 13.54
C GLN A 65 -20.52 15.01 13.11
N LEU A 66 -20.37 14.40 11.94
CA LEU A 66 -19.09 13.86 11.45
C LEU A 66 -18.37 14.78 10.46
N GLY A 67 -18.95 15.95 10.13
CA GLY A 67 -18.36 16.90 9.19
C GLY A 67 -18.57 16.48 7.74
N ALA A 68 -17.67 15.67 7.19
CA ALA A 68 -17.77 15.14 5.82
C ALA A 68 -17.76 13.61 5.86
N VAL A 69 -18.69 13.00 5.13
CA VAL A 69 -18.84 11.55 5.09
C VAL A 69 -18.97 11.04 3.65
N PRO A 70 -18.56 9.78 3.36
CA PRO A 70 -18.71 9.19 2.04
C PRO A 70 -20.16 9.21 1.53
N ASP A 71 -20.32 9.44 0.23
CA ASP A 71 -21.60 9.42 -0.49
C ASP A 71 -21.49 8.78 -1.89
N GLY A 72 -20.66 7.75 -1.98
CA GLY A 72 -20.30 7.09 -3.23
C GLY A 72 -18.80 7.06 -3.43
N ASP A 73 -18.34 6.15 -4.29
CA ASP A 73 -16.95 6.03 -4.65
C ASP A 73 -16.74 5.64 -6.12
N LYS A 74 -15.49 5.77 -6.58
CA LYS A 74 -14.99 5.26 -7.85
C LYS A 74 -13.63 4.60 -7.64
N TYR A 75 -13.35 3.60 -8.45
CA TYR A 75 -12.09 2.88 -8.42
C TYR A 75 -11.56 2.71 -9.84
N PHE A 76 -10.26 2.94 -10.02
CA PHE A 76 -9.56 2.74 -11.28
C PHE A 76 -8.25 2.03 -11.00
N LEU A 77 -7.94 1.02 -11.81
CA LEU A 77 -6.67 0.32 -11.81
C LEU A 77 -6.22 0.09 -13.25
N GLY A 78 -4.98 0.46 -13.55
CA GLY A 78 -4.43 0.31 -14.89
C GLY A 78 -2.93 0.42 -14.92
N ARG A 79 -2.34 0.13 -16.08
CA ARG A 79 -0.92 0.30 -16.35
C ARG A 79 -0.69 1.62 -17.08
N ALA A 80 0.17 2.47 -16.53
CA ALA A 80 0.55 3.71 -17.19
C ALA A 80 1.49 3.43 -18.36
N GLU A 81 1.34 4.16 -19.45
CA GLU A 81 2.29 4.17 -20.57
C GLU A 81 2.97 5.53 -20.67
N LEU A 82 3.96 5.77 -19.79
CA LEU A 82 4.59 7.09 -19.67
C LEU A 82 5.37 7.49 -20.94
N ALA A 83 5.78 6.51 -21.76
CA ALA A 83 6.35 6.73 -23.09
C ALA A 83 5.40 7.47 -24.04
N LYS A 84 4.08 7.25 -23.92
CA LYS A 84 3.03 7.90 -24.73
C LYS A 84 2.39 9.10 -24.03
N GLY A 85 2.92 9.52 -22.87
CA GLY A 85 2.41 10.63 -22.08
C GLY A 85 1.65 10.15 -20.83
N VAL A 86 0.43 10.62 -20.63
CA VAL A 86 -0.41 10.28 -19.45
C VAL A 86 -1.50 9.28 -19.81
N ASP A 87 -1.16 8.29 -20.64
CA ASP A 87 -2.09 7.22 -21.03
C ASP A 87 -2.13 6.12 -19.97
N LEU A 88 -3.32 5.57 -19.75
CA LEU A 88 -3.57 4.55 -18.74
C LEU A 88 -4.39 3.42 -19.39
N GLU A 89 -3.77 2.26 -19.57
CA GLU A 89 -4.45 1.06 -20.03
C GLU A 89 -5.18 0.40 -18.84
N PRO A 90 -6.53 0.32 -18.85
CA PRO A 90 -7.26 -0.31 -17.75
C PRO A 90 -6.96 -1.81 -17.67
N LEU A 91 -6.77 -2.32 -16.45
CA LEU A 91 -6.63 -3.76 -16.18
C LEU A 91 -7.99 -4.47 -16.07
N ASP A 92 -9.07 -3.69 -15.90
CA ASP A 92 -10.43 -4.17 -15.87
C ASP A 92 -11.16 -3.65 -17.12
N ARG A 93 -10.85 -4.25 -18.27
CA ARG A 93 -11.68 -4.01 -19.46
C ARG A 93 -12.97 -4.80 -19.26
N ASP A 94 -14.11 -4.21 -19.54
CA ASP A 94 -15.37 -4.95 -19.68
C ASP A 94 -15.54 -5.31 -21.17
N SER A 95 -15.32 -6.58 -21.57
CA SER A 95 -15.53 -7.04 -22.96
C SER A 95 -16.88 -7.74 -23.08
N GLY A 96 -17.95 -6.97 -22.92
CA GLY A 96 -19.29 -7.55 -22.79
C GLY A 96 -20.43 -6.78 -23.44
N VAL A 97 -20.21 -5.75 -24.26
CA VAL A 97 -21.33 -5.11 -24.99
C VAL A 97 -20.97 -4.84 -26.46
N LYS A 98 -21.11 -5.89 -27.27
CA LYS A 98 -21.43 -5.71 -28.69
C LYS A 98 -22.89 -5.28 -28.80
N HIS A 99 -23.13 -4.19 -29.52
CA HIS A 99 -24.41 -3.67 -30.02
C HIS A 99 -25.69 -4.52 -29.83
N LYS A 100 -26.71 -3.87 -29.23
CA LYS A 100 -28.16 -4.18 -29.07
C LYS A 100 -28.54 -4.76 -27.70
N VAL A 101 -29.13 -3.93 -26.82
CA VAL A 101 -30.58 -3.78 -26.61
C VAL A 101 -30.85 -2.44 -25.91
N PHE A 102 -31.84 -1.70 -26.41
CA PHE A 102 -32.42 -0.50 -25.83
C PHE A 102 -32.82 -0.70 -24.35
N GLY A 103 -32.47 0.24 -23.47
CA GLY A 103 -33.23 0.45 -22.22
C GLY A 103 -32.57 0.12 -20.87
N SER A 104 -31.27 0.38 -20.68
CA SER A 104 -30.71 0.64 -19.34
C SER A 104 -29.41 1.43 -19.48
N TRP A 105 -29.53 2.77 -19.53
CA TRP A 105 -28.43 3.72 -19.63
C TRP A 105 -28.30 4.42 -18.28
N GLY A 106 -27.23 4.13 -17.54
CA GLY A 106 -27.03 4.78 -16.24
C GLY A 106 -25.61 4.87 -15.68
N SER A 107 -24.60 4.13 -16.16
CA SER A 107 -23.33 4.04 -15.39
C SER A 107 -22.00 4.20 -16.13
N PHE A 108 -21.98 4.45 -17.44
CA PHE A 108 -20.72 4.55 -18.20
C PHE A 108 -20.45 5.92 -18.86
N PHE A 109 -21.21 6.96 -18.51
CA PHE A 109 -21.03 8.32 -19.06
C PHE A 109 -21.26 9.45 -18.04
N ASN A 110 -20.67 9.39 -16.85
CA ASN A 110 -20.45 10.61 -16.06
C ASN A 110 -19.03 11.11 -16.37
N MET A 111 -18.94 12.16 -17.19
CA MET A 111 -17.73 12.89 -17.61
C MET A 111 -16.93 13.55 -16.46
N GLU A 112 -17.15 13.16 -15.19
CA GLU A 112 -16.66 13.91 -14.03
C GLU A 112 -15.19 13.62 -13.71
N PHE A 113 -14.74 12.37 -13.87
CA PHE A 113 -13.37 11.96 -13.57
C PHE A 113 -12.74 11.17 -14.71
N LEU A 114 -11.61 11.66 -15.23
CA LEU A 114 -10.81 10.97 -16.23
C LEU A 114 -9.53 10.43 -15.54
N PRO A 115 -9.26 9.11 -15.54
CA PRO A 115 -8.09 8.53 -14.88
C PRO A 115 -6.76 9.17 -15.30
N ARG A 116 -6.62 9.50 -16.58
CA ARG A 116 -5.48 10.25 -17.13
C ARG A 116 -5.23 11.60 -16.43
N GLY A 117 -6.27 12.25 -15.93
CA GLY A 117 -6.18 13.54 -15.24
C GLY A 117 -5.54 13.39 -13.86
N PHE A 118 -5.81 12.29 -13.15
CA PHE A 118 -5.11 11.95 -11.91
C PHE A 118 -3.66 11.55 -12.19
N LEU A 119 -3.42 10.73 -13.22
CA LEU A 119 -2.07 10.37 -13.63
C LEU A 119 -1.23 11.59 -14.04
N GLN A 120 -1.84 12.61 -14.66
CA GLN A 120 -1.15 13.84 -15.03
C GLN A 120 -0.49 14.55 -13.82
N MET A 121 -1.05 14.40 -12.62
CA MET A 121 -0.58 15.03 -11.38
C MET A 121 0.79 14.53 -10.89
N ILE A 122 1.43 13.58 -11.61
CA ILE A 122 2.85 13.24 -11.41
C ILE A 122 3.81 14.32 -11.94
N TYR A 123 3.30 15.25 -12.76
CA TYR A 123 4.07 16.32 -13.40
C TYR A 123 3.68 17.69 -12.86
N LEU A 124 4.66 18.58 -12.66
CA LEU A 124 4.37 20.02 -12.51
C LEU A 124 3.94 20.61 -13.84
N ASP A 125 4.74 20.36 -14.88
CA ASP A 125 4.48 20.82 -16.23
C ASP A 125 5.36 20.02 -17.19
N MET A 126 4.74 19.21 -18.04
CA MET A 126 5.47 18.27 -18.89
C MET A 126 6.41 18.94 -19.88
N ASN A 127 6.15 20.19 -20.29
CA ASN A 127 6.85 20.82 -21.41
C ASN A 127 7.28 22.27 -21.17
N GLY A 128 6.96 22.88 -20.03
CA GLY A 128 7.29 24.29 -19.81
C GLY A 128 7.64 24.67 -18.38
N PHE A 129 8.08 23.74 -17.55
CA PHE A 129 8.70 24.10 -16.28
C PHE A 129 10.07 24.74 -16.52
N ASP A 130 10.10 26.06 -16.65
CA ASP A 130 11.29 26.89 -16.85
C ASP A 130 11.09 28.31 -16.30
N ARG A 131 12.15 29.12 -16.30
CA ARG A 131 12.14 30.50 -15.78
C ARG A 131 11.43 31.52 -16.69
N GLN A 132 11.14 31.17 -17.94
CA GLN A 132 10.38 32.03 -18.84
C GLN A 132 8.89 31.95 -18.52
N HIS A 133 8.43 30.78 -18.10
CA HIS A 133 7.03 30.51 -17.80
C HIS A 133 6.71 30.57 -16.30
N TYR A 134 7.70 30.33 -15.42
CA TYR A 134 7.50 30.32 -13.97
C TYR A 134 8.40 31.29 -13.21
N LYS A 135 7.80 31.92 -12.20
CA LYS A 135 8.47 32.61 -11.11
C LYS A 135 8.58 31.62 -9.96
N ILE A 136 9.81 31.37 -9.50
CA ILE A 136 10.11 30.40 -8.43
C ILE A 136 10.79 31.16 -7.29
N GLU A 137 10.12 31.24 -6.13
CA GLU A 137 10.56 32.06 -4.99
C GLU A 137 10.83 31.21 -3.75
N TYR A 138 12.01 31.36 -3.17
CA TYR A 138 12.40 30.63 -1.97
C TYR A 138 11.55 31.06 -0.76
N VAL A 139 11.05 30.09 -0.02
CA VAL A 139 10.22 30.29 1.17
C VAL A 139 11.02 29.95 2.44
N ARG A 140 11.48 28.71 2.57
CA ARG A 140 12.11 28.19 3.80
C ARG A 140 12.85 26.86 3.57
N ARG A 141 13.46 26.36 4.64
CA ARG A 141 13.92 24.97 4.75
C ARG A 141 12.95 24.15 5.58
N GLU A 142 12.79 22.88 5.22
CA GLU A 142 11.91 21.95 5.91
C GLU A 142 12.48 20.53 5.81
N PHE A 143 12.18 19.67 6.77
CA PHE A 143 12.51 18.24 6.69
C PHE A 143 11.27 17.44 6.31
N LEU A 144 11.39 16.59 5.29
CA LEU A 144 10.41 15.56 4.98
C LEU A 144 11.03 14.21 5.38
N GLY A 145 10.77 13.76 6.60
CA GLY A 145 11.49 12.62 7.19
C GLY A 145 12.99 12.93 7.38
N GLU A 146 13.86 12.13 6.77
CA GLU A 146 15.33 12.33 6.79
C GLU A 146 15.81 13.28 5.67
N VAL A 147 14.92 13.63 4.75
CA VAL A 147 15.25 14.43 3.57
C VAL A 147 15.15 15.91 3.91
N ARG A 148 16.29 16.60 3.82
CA ARG A 148 16.36 18.06 3.95
C ARG A 148 15.90 18.69 2.65
N CYS A 149 14.92 19.59 2.75
CA CYS A 149 14.33 20.25 1.60
C CYS A 149 14.48 21.78 1.67
N LEU A 150 14.67 22.38 0.50
CA LEU A 150 14.42 23.79 0.19
C LEU A 150 12.99 23.91 -0.36
N VAL A 151 12.22 24.85 0.16
CA VAL A 151 10.80 25.04 -0.18
C VAL A 151 10.66 26.30 -1.03
N PHE A 152 9.94 26.20 -2.15
CA PHE A 152 9.70 27.31 -3.07
C PHE A 152 8.22 27.44 -3.42
N ASP A 153 7.75 28.68 -3.56
CA ASP A 153 6.48 28.99 -4.20
C ASP A 153 6.70 29.11 -5.72
N VAL A 154 5.75 28.60 -6.49
CA VAL A 154 5.80 28.51 -7.95
C VAL A 154 4.54 29.15 -8.53
N ASP A 155 4.74 30.22 -9.31
CA ASP A 155 3.67 30.97 -9.96
C ASP A 155 3.96 31.12 -11.46
N PRO A 156 2.96 30.97 -12.36
CA PRO A 156 3.10 31.33 -13.76
C PRO A 156 3.43 32.81 -13.92
N VAL A 157 4.42 33.14 -14.76
CA VAL A 157 4.80 34.53 -15.06
C VAL A 157 3.64 35.29 -15.71
N LYS A 158 2.90 34.62 -16.61
CA LYS A 158 1.71 35.18 -17.26
C LYS A 158 0.45 34.66 -16.58
N LYS A 159 -0.32 35.57 -15.99
CA LYS A 159 -1.65 35.25 -15.44
C LYS A 159 -2.58 34.82 -16.56
N GLY A 160 -3.19 33.65 -16.43
CA GLY A 160 -4.16 33.10 -17.39
C GLY A 160 -3.61 32.07 -18.38
N ASP A 161 -2.31 31.76 -18.33
CA ASP A 161 -1.77 30.60 -19.06
C ASP A 161 -2.43 29.31 -18.53
N LYS A 162 -3.16 28.63 -19.40
CA LYS A 162 -3.95 27.45 -19.03
C LYS A 162 -3.06 26.22 -18.83
N GLY A 163 -3.38 25.42 -17.82
CA GLY A 163 -2.70 24.16 -17.50
C GLY A 163 -1.35 24.30 -16.82
N ARG A 164 -0.96 25.51 -16.41
CA ARG A 164 0.31 25.76 -15.69
C ARG A 164 0.13 25.53 -14.19
N PHE A 165 1.13 24.95 -13.53
CA PHE A 165 1.07 24.69 -12.10
C PHE A 165 1.13 25.98 -11.26
N VAL A 166 0.34 26.05 -10.20
CA VAL A 166 0.41 27.09 -9.17
C VAL A 166 0.47 26.39 -7.83
N GLY A 167 1.48 26.68 -7.02
CA GLY A 167 1.59 26.05 -5.71
C GLY A 167 2.98 26.11 -5.11
N ARG A 168 3.32 25.08 -4.34
CA ARG A 168 4.55 24.98 -3.57
C ARG A 168 5.29 23.69 -3.88
N ILE A 169 6.60 23.77 -3.98
CA ILE A 169 7.50 22.63 -4.22
C ILE A 169 8.47 22.46 -3.05
N TRP A 170 8.80 21.21 -2.75
CA TRP A 170 9.87 20.81 -1.84
C TRP A 170 10.95 20.14 -2.66
N VAL A 171 12.14 20.72 -2.62
CA VAL A 171 13.30 20.30 -3.38
C VAL A 171 14.33 19.77 -2.42
N GLU A 172 14.81 18.54 -2.61
CA GLU A 172 15.87 18.01 -1.77
C GLU A 172 17.21 18.73 -2.00
N ASP A 173 18.03 18.82 -0.97
CA ASP A 173 19.16 19.75 -0.92
C ASP A 173 20.49 19.26 -1.52
N GLN A 174 20.57 18.04 -2.04
CA GLN A 174 21.81 17.47 -2.58
C GLN A 174 21.93 17.66 -4.10
N ASP A 175 20.95 17.15 -4.84
CA ASP A 175 20.91 17.09 -6.30
C ASP A 175 19.75 17.90 -6.89
N TYR A 176 18.97 18.60 -6.05
CA TYR A 176 17.88 19.50 -6.42
C TYR A 176 16.67 18.81 -7.07
N HIS A 177 16.38 17.55 -6.69
CA HIS A 177 15.17 16.86 -7.12
C HIS A 177 13.92 17.43 -6.43
N ILE A 178 12.82 17.60 -7.18
CA ILE A 178 11.52 17.94 -6.59
C ILE A 178 10.92 16.66 -5.99
N VAL A 179 10.78 16.60 -4.67
CA VAL A 179 10.33 15.38 -3.96
C VAL A 179 8.87 15.44 -3.53
N ARG A 180 8.31 16.65 -3.44
CA ARG A 180 6.89 16.89 -3.18
C ARG A 180 6.46 18.19 -3.85
N PHE A 181 5.23 18.23 -4.34
CA PHE A 181 4.60 19.47 -4.77
C PHE A 181 3.11 19.48 -4.48
N ASN A 182 2.62 20.61 -3.98
CA ASN A 182 1.26 20.83 -3.51
C ASN A 182 0.67 22.06 -4.21
N GLY A 183 -0.45 21.91 -4.89
CA GLY A 183 -1.05 23.00 -5.65
C GLY A 183 -2.14 22.52 -6.61
N ALA A 184 -2.37 23.31 -7.66
CA ALA A 184 -3.33 22.99 -8.71
C ALA A 184 -2.82 23.50 -10.06
N TYR A 185 -3.36 22.98 -11.16
CA TYR A 185 -3.15 23.60 -12.46
C TYR A 185 -4.10 24.80 -12.63
N GLY A 186 -3.57 25.93 -13.07
CA GLY A 186 -4.29 27.17 -13.28
C GLY A 186 -4.93 27.28 -14.66
N GLY A 187 -5.96 28.12 -14.75
CA GLY A 187 -6.68 28.43 -15.99
C GLY A 187 -7.76 27.41 -16.31
N SER A 188 -9.02 27.77 -16.09
CA SER A 188 -10.15 26.90 -16.41
C SER A 188 -10.37 26.78 -17.93
N SER A 189 -10.73 25.57 -18.36
CA SER A 189 -11.39 25.34 -19.63
C SER A 189 -12.86 25.04 -19.34
N LEU A 190 -13.76 25.29 -20.31
CA LEU A 190 -15.18 24.90 -20.21
C LEU A 190 -15.38 23.37 -20.02
N VAL A 191 -14.31 22.58 -20.08
CA VAL A 191 -14.31 21.11 -20.11
C VAL A 191 -13.26 20.49 -19.15
N SER A 192 -12.50 21.28 -18.38
CA SER A 192 -11.50 20.75 -17.45
C SER A 192 -11.46 21.56 -16.14
N ASN A 193 -11.95 20.94 -15.06
CA ASN A 193 -11.73 21.41 -13.70
C ASN A 193 -10.40 20.81 -13.22
N TYR A 194 -9.49 21.66 -12.75
CA TYR A 194 -8.24 21.22 -12.15
C TYR A 194 -8.41 21.17 -10.64
N PHE A 195 -8.15 20.01 -10.07
CA PHE A 195 -8.28 19.77 -8.65
C PHE A 195 -7.04 20.22 -7.89
N ASN A 196 -7.20 20.51 -6.60
CA ASN A 196 -6.04 20.64 -5.71
C ASN A 196 -5.45 19.25 -5.47
N PHE A 197 -4.13 19.15 -5.52
CA PHE A 197 -3.43 17.91 -5.31
C PHE A 197 -2.09 18.08 -4.58
N ASP A 198 -1.64 17.00 -3.95
CA ASP A 198 -0.35 16.86 -3.27
C ASP A 198 0.34 15.61 -3.81
N SER A 199 1.42 15.81 -4.55
CA SER A 199 2.15 14.75 -5.26
C SER A 199 3.50 14.51 -4.59
N TRP A 200 3.83 13.23 -4.40
CA TRP A 200 5.03 12.78 -3.67
C TRP A 200 5.87 11.83 -4.52
N ARG A 201 7.18 12.05 -4.50
CA ARG A 201 8.19 11.16 -5.09
C ARG A 201 8.98 10.45 -3.99
N THR A 202 9.30 9.18 -4.21
CA THR A 202 10.12 8.36 -3.31
C THR A 202 11.52 8.18 -3.91
N ASN A 203 12.54 8.16 -3.07
CA ASN A 203 13.89 7.82 -3.51
C ASN A 203 14.03 6.31 -3.60
N VAL A 204 14.22 5.80 -4.80
CA VAL A 204 14.28 4.36 -5.10
C VAL A 204 15.67 3.89 -5.53
N GLY A 205 16.62 4.81 -5.59
CA GLY A 205 18.00 4.55 -5.97
C GLY A 205 18.83 5.83 -5.94
N LYS A 206 20.11 5.71 -6.28
CA LYS A 206 21.00 6.86 -6.36
C LYS A 206 20.49 7.85 -7.41
N ASN A 207 20.17 9.06 -6.97
CA ASN A 207 19.67 10.17 -7.81
C ASN A 207 18.41 9.80 -8.60
N LEU A 208 17.61 8.86 -8.08
CA LEU A 208 16.38 8.39 -8.72
C LEU A 208 15.19 8.62 -7.79
N TRP A 209 14.34 9.58 -8.17
CA TRP A 209 13.10 9.92 -7.47
C TRP A 209 11.92 9.67 -8.39
N LEU A 210 11.02 8.77 -7.99
CA LEU A 210 9.87 8.38 -8.81
C LEU A 210 8.56 8.76 -8.15
N PRO A 211 7.55 9.22 -8.92
CA PRO A 211 6.20 9.44 -8.41
C PRO A 211 5.63 8.17 -7.80
N ALA A 212 5.10 8.28 -6.59
CA ALA A 212 4.56 7.12 -5.86
C ALA A 212 3.15 7.36 -5.32
N PHE A 213 2.83 8.60 -4.93
CA PHE A 213 1.56 8.93 -4.29
C PHE A 213 1.05 10.30 -4.68
N ILE A 214 -0.27 10.39 -4.86
CA ILE A 214 -0.97 11.64 -5.12
C ILE A 214 -2.21 11.64 -4.24
N TYR A 215 -2.40 12.71 -3.48
CA TYR A 215 -3.65 13.02 -2.82
C TYR A 215 -4.34 14.14 -3.59
N SER A 216 -5.66 14.07 -3.78
CA SER A 216 -6.44 15.15 -4.38
C SER A 216 -7.71 15.40 -3.58
N GLU A 217 -8.10 16.67 -3.47
CA GLU A 217 -9.31 17.06 -2.76
C GLU A 217 -9.93 18.30 -3.41
N GLU A 218 -11.25 18.28 -3.51
CA GLU A 218 -12.03 19.42 -3.97
C GLU A 218 -13.21 19.65 -3.00
N GLY A 219 -13.41 20.91 -2.60
CA GLY A 219 -14.35 21.29 -1.55
C GLY A 219 -15.51 22.18 -2.02
N SER A 220 -15.53 22.59 -3.29
CA SER A 220 -16.55 23.50 -3.79
C SER A 220 -17.92 22.84 -3.92
N VAL A 221 -18.96 23.53 -3.44
CA VAL A 221 -20.38 23.12 -3.47
C VAL A 221 -20.91 22.90 -4.90
N HIS A 222 -20.23 23.45 -5.92
CA HIS A 222 -20.67 23.36 -7.32
C HIS A 222 -20.21 22.07 -8.04
N ASP A 223 -19.15 21.41 -7.57
CA ASP A 223 -18.43 20.36 -8.32
C ASP A 223 -18.45 18.97 -7.64
N HIS A 224 -19.39 18.71 -6.72
CA HIS A 224 -19.45 17.53 -5.83
C HIS A 224 -18.13 17.31 -5.06
N PRO A 225 -18.07 17.65 -3.75
CA PRO A 225 -16.83 17.55 -3.01
C PRO A 225 -16.35 16.09 -2.96
N PHE A 226 -15.05 15.90 -3.11
CA PHE A 226 -14.46 14.57 -3.16
C PHE A 226 -13.04 14.57 -2.60
N ARG A 227 -12.58 13.37 -2.25
CA ARG A 227 -11.16 13.07 -2.00
C ARG A 227 -10.72 11.92 -2.88
N ALA A 228 -9.46 11.91 -3.27
CA ALA A 228 -8.86 10.83 -4.04
C ALA A 228 -7.44 10.50 -3.56
N GLN A 229 -7.10 9.22 -3.62
CA GLN A 229 -5.73 8.73 -3.52
C GLN A 229 -5.35 8.05 -4.83
N THR A 230 -4.23 8.47 -5.42
CA THR A 230 -3.58 7.74 -6.51
C THR A 230 -2.24 7.19 -6.05
N ARG A 231 -1.97 5.92 -6.36
CA ARG A 231 -0.73 5.22 -6.01
C ARG A 231 -0.08 4.67 -7.26
N LEU A 232 1.24 4.74 -7.31
CA LEU A 232 2.05 4.22 -8.42
C LEU A 232 3.11 3.26 -7.88
N TRP A 233 3.20 2.09 -8.50
CA TRP A 233 4.18 1.05 -8.16
C TRP A 233 4.49 0.17 -9.37
N GLY A 234 5.34 -0.83 -9.23
CA GLY A 234 5.75 -1.71 -10.33
C GLY A 234 6.66 -1.01 -11.32
N TYR A 235 7.56 -0.14 -10.84
CA TYR A 235 8.57 0.48 -11.68
C TYR A 235 9.67 -0.52 -12.10
N ASP A 236 9.92 -1.55 -11.29
CA ASP A 236 10.87 -2.65 -11.57
C ASP A 236 10.22 -4.03 -11.38
N LEU A 237 9.23 -4.33 -12.23
CA LEU A 237 8.54 -5.63 -12.24
C LEU A 237 9.48 -6.73 -12.78
N GLY A 238 10.14 -7.43 -11.86
CA GLY A 238 10.75 -8.74 -12.11
C GLY A 238 12.23 -8.78 -12.48
N HIS A 239 12.91 -7.66 -12.75
CA HIS A 239 14.36 -7.71 -13.02
C HIS A 239 15.16 -7.99 -11.73
N SER A 240 14.85 -7.28 -10.65
CA SER A 240 15.57 -7.46 -9.37
C SER A 240 15.42 -8.86 -8.76
N HIS A 241 14.24 -9.48 -8.83
CA HIS A 241 14.03 -10.83 -8.30
C HIS A 241 14.75 -11.90 -9.14
N GLN A 242 14.69 -11.82 -10.47
CA GLN A 242 15.38 -12.77 -11.35
C GLN A 242 16.90 -12.70 -11.22
N GLU A 243 17.47 -11.49 -11.14
CA GLU A 243 18.91 -11.31 -10.91
C GLU A 243 19.35 -11.86 -9.55
N GLN A 244 18.52 -11.68 -8.50
CA GLN A 244 18.80 -12.24 -7.18
C GLN A 244 18.76 -13.77 -7.17
N GLU A 245 17.75 -14.39 -7.78
CA GLU A 245 17.64 -15.85 -7.85
C GLU A 245 18.78 -16.47 -8.66
N LEU A 246 19.11 -15.90 -9.83
CA LEU A 246 20.26 -16.35 -10.62
C LEU A 246 21.58 -16.19 -9.84
N SER A 247 21.72 -15.09 -9.09
CA SER A 247 22.90 -14.86 -8.25
C SER A 247 22.98 -15.85 -7.08
N LYS A 248 21.86 -16.17 -6.42
CA LYS A 248 21.80 -17.20 -5.37
C LYS A 248 22.22 -18.56 -5.91
N VAL A 249 21.69 -18.98 -7.05
CA VAL A 249 22.07 -20.26 -7.69
C VAL A 249 23.57 -20.28 -8.01
N LEU A 250 24.15 -19.19 -8.50
CA LEU A 250 25.60 -19.10 -8.75
C LEU A 250 26.43 -19.22 -7.45
N VAL A 251 25.97 -18.59 -6.36
CA VAL A 251 26.63 -18.66 -5.05
C VAL A 251 26.50 -20.07 -4.45
N GLU A 252 25.31 -20.67 -4.49
CA GLU A 252 25.07 -22.03 -3.98
C GLU A 252 25.82 -23.09 -4.79
N ALA A 253 25.87 -22.96 -6.12
CA ALA A 253 26.66 -23.82 -6.99
C ALA A 253 28.15 -23.80 -6.62
N SER A 254 28.66 -22.64 -6.20
CA SER A 254 30.06 -22.49 -5.74
C SER A 254 30.30 -23.09 -4.34
N ALA A 255 29.25 -23.29 -3.53
CA ALA A 255 29.31 -23.90 -2.21
C ALA A 255 29.21 -25.44 -2.23
N GLY A 256 29.09 -26.06 -3.41
CA GLY A 256 28.95 -27.50 -3.57
C GLY A 256 27.52 -27.97 -3.29
N ILE A 257 26.64 -27.86 -4.29
CA ILE A 257 25.27 -28.37 -4.22
C ILE A 257 25.32 -29.90 -4.11
N ARG A 258 24.80 -30.45 -3.01
CA ARG A 258 24.47 -31.88 -2.93
C ARG A 258 23.09 -32.06 -3.54
N ASP A 259 23.05 -32.68 -4.71
CA ASP A 259 21.82 -33.12 -5.34
C ASP A 259 21.13 -34.15 -4.41
N GLN A 260 20.01 -33.76 -3.82
CA GLN A 260 19.23 -34.62 -2.93
C GLN A 260 18.29 -35.57 -3.70
N SER A 261 18.29 -35.51 -5.04
CA SER A 261 17.46 -36.39 -5.88
C SER A 261 17.83 -37.87 -5.76
N GLU A 262 19.07 -38.20 -5.34
CA GLU A 262 19.50 -39.58 -5.11
C GLU A 262 18.68 -40.30 -4.01
N ALA A 263 18.01 -39.56 -3.12
CA ALA A 263 17.13 -40.09 -2.07
C ALA A 263 15.63 -39.86 -2.35
N ALA A 264 15.28 -39.22 -3.47
CA ALA A 264 13.89 -38.93 -3.83
C ALA A 264 13.23 -40.16 -4.47
N ASN A 265 12.08 -40.58 -3.93
CA ASN A 265 11.25 -41.61 -4.55
C ASN A 265 10.23 -40.96 -5.48
N ASP A 266 9.75 -41.73 -6.48
CA ASP A 266 8.59 -41.33 -7.27
C ASP A 266 7.39 -41.03 -6.38
N TYR A 267 6.62 -40.00 -6.73
CA TYR A 267 5.38 -39.68 -6.02
C TYR A 267 4.34 -40.78 -6.21
N THR A 268 3.67 -41.14 -5.12
CA THR A 268 2.40 -41.87 -5.21
C THR A 268 1.35 -41.02 -5.94
N PRO A 269 0.31 -41.62 -6.56
CA PRO A 269 -0.71 -40.86 -7.30
C PRO A 269 -1.33 -39.71 -6.50
N LEU A 270 -1.59 -39.91 -5.20
CA LEU A 270 -2.14 -38.86 -4.33
C LEU A 270 -1.12 -37.74 -4.02
N GLN A 271 0.16 -38.09 -3.84
CA GLN A 271 1.22 -37.08 -3.68
C GLN A 271 1.42 -36.28 -4.97
N ALA A 272 1.32 -36.94 -6.14
CA ALA A 272 1.39 -36.27 -7.43
C ALA A 272 0.23 -35.29 -7.64
N GLU A 273 -1.00 -35.69 -7.27
CA GLU A 273 -2.17 -34.79 -7.32
C GLU A 273 -1.97 -33.55 -6.44
N ARG A 274 -1.53 -33.73 -5.18
CA ARG A 274 -1.23 -32.59 -4.28
C ARG A 274 -0.12 -31.69 -4.83
N SER A 275 0.97 -32.28 -5.31
CA SER A 275 2.05 -31.52 -5.96
C SER A 275 1.56 -30.75 -7.18
N TRP A 276 0.60 -31.30 -7.92
CA TRP A 276 0.00 -30.65 -9.09
C TRP A 276 -0.86 -29.45 -8.68
N ASP A 277 -1.63 -29.57 -7.59
CA ASP A 277 -2.40 -28.46 -7.05
C ASP A 277 -1.49 -27.34 -6.52
N HIS A 278 -0.38 -27.68 -5.85
CA HIS A 278 0.61 -26.66 -5.45
C HIS A 278 1.24 -25.97 -6.64
N GLN A 279 1.53 -26.70 -7.71
CA GLN A 279 2.03 -26.09 -8.93
C GLN A 279 1.01 -25.11 -9.54
N ALA A 280 -0.29 -25.38 -9.43
CA ALA A 280 -1.32 -24.43 -9.81
C ALA A 280 -1.27 -23.15 -8.95
N GLU A 281 -1.16 -23.29 -7.62
CA GLU A 281 -1.04 -22.15 -6.69
C GLU A 281 0.19 -21.29 -7.01
N ASP A 282 1.34 -21.93 -7.18
CA ASP A 282 2.61 -21.24 -7.42
C ASP A 282 2.59 -20.51 -8.77
N ASN A 283 2.06 -21.15 -9.82
CA ASN A 283 1.93 -20.50 -11.13
C ASN A 283 1.05 -19.24 -11.09
N VAL A 284 -0.06 -19.27 -10.34
CA VAL A 284 -0.95 -18.12 -10.17
C VAL A 284 -0.26 -17.03 -9.35
N THR A 285 0.34 -17.40 -8.23
CA THR A 285 1.05 -16.48 -7.33
C THR A 285 2.19 -15.77 -8.06
N ASP A 286 3.04 -16.52 -8.77
CA ASP A 286 4.13 -16.01 -9.60
C ASP A 286 3.62 -15.06 -10.68
N ARG A 287 2.47 -15.39 -11.30
CA ARG A 287 1.87 -14.56 -12.35
C ARG A 287 1.42 -13.22 -11.80
N LEU A 288 0.68 -13.22 -10.69
CA LEU A 288 0.18 -12.00 -10.05
C LEU A 288 1.31 -11.14 -9.48
N GLU A 289 2.36 -11.76 -8.93
CA GLU A 289 3.55 -11.04 -8.45
C GLU A 289 4.30 -10.37 -9.61
N ARG A 290 4.55 -11.09 -10.72
CA ARG A 290 5.20 -10.51 -11.92
C ARG A 290 4.39 -9.38 -12.56
N GLN A 291 3.08 -9.37 -12.37
CA GLN A 291 2.22 -8.29 -12.84
C GLN A 291 2.22 -7.06 -11.91
N GLY A 292 2.71 -7.21 -10.68
CA GLY A 292 2.64 -6.20 -9.62
C GLY A 292 1.30 -6.18 -8.88
N LEU A 293 0.47 -7.21 -9.02
CA LEU A 293 -0.82 -7.29 -8.33
C LEU A 293 -0.71 -7.96 -6.95
N LEU A 294 0.28 -8.83 -6.78
CA LEU A 294 0.66 -9.42 -5.50
C LEU A 294 2.02 -8.87 -5.07
N ALA A 295 2.15 -8.47 -3.81
CA ALA A 295 3.43 -8.06 -3.26
C ALA A 295 4.40 -9.24 -3.22
N PRO A 296 5.70 -9.05 -3.51
CA PRO A 296 6.70 -10.06 -3.20
C PRO A 296 6.73 -10.32 -1.69
N TYR A 297 6.96 -11.59 -1.30
CA TYR A 297 6.88 -12.01 0.11
C TYR A 297 7.80 -11.17 1.01
N GLY A 298 7.26 -10.68 2.14
CA GLY A 298 7.94 -9.70 2.97
C GLY A 298 7.50 -9.67 4.43
N GLU A 299 7.60 -8.47 5.03
CA GLU A 299 7.31 -8.23 6.46
C GLU A 299 5.83 -8.45 6.78
N VAL A 300 4.94 -7.95 5.91
CA VAL A 300 3.49 -7.99 6.15
C VAL A 300 2.96 -9.43 6.09
N ASP A 301 3.43 -10.23 5.13
CA ASP A 301 3.08 -11.65 4.98
C ASP A 301 3.36 -12.43 6.27
N LYS A 302 4.55 -12.23 6.87
CA LYS A 302 4.94 -12.87 8.13
C LYS A 302 4.05 -12.48 9.31
N VAL A 303 3.55 -11.24 9.34
CA VAL A 303 2.60 -10.80 10.36
C VAL A 303 1.28 -11.55 10.21
N LEU A 304 0.79 -11.71 8.97
CA LEU A 304 -0.41 -12.50 8.70
C LEU A 304 -0.22 -13.97 9.10
N GLU A 305 0.90 -14.57 8.71
CA GLU A 305 1.26 -15.96 9.05
C GLU A 305 1.39 -16.19 10.56
N THR A 306 1.88 -15.19 11.31
CA THR A 306 1.92 -15.27 12.77
C THR A 306 0.51 -15.42 13.36
N VAL A 307 -0.48 -14.70 12.82
CA VAL A 307 -1.88 -14.79 13.26
C VAL A 307 -2.50 -16.12 12.82
N VAL A 308 -2.23 -16.58 11.59
CA VAL A 308 -2.67 -17.90 11.11
C VAL A 308 -2.10 -19.03 11.98
N ASN A 309 -0.80 -19.01 12.26
CA ASN A 309 -0.15 -20.01 13.11
C ASN A 309 -0.76 -20.04 14.53
N ASN A 310 -1.13 -18.88 15.08
CA ASN A 310 -1.86 -18.84 16.36
C ASN A 310 -3.21 -19.56 16.27
N LEU A 311 -3.93 -19.44 15.14
CA LEU A 311 -5.19 -20.16 14.92
C LEU A 311 -4.95 -21.67 14.76
N GLU A 312 -3.93 -22.08 14.01
CA GLU A 312 -3.60 -23.49 13.77
C GLU A 312 -3.20 -24.22 15.05
N VAL A 313 -2.27 -23.63 15.82
CA VAL A 313 -1.75 -24.22 17.06
C VAL A 313 -2.87 -24.44 18.08
N THR A 314 -3.75 -23.45 18.28
CA THR A 314 -4.83 -23.59 19.28
C THR A 314 -5.95 -24.51 18.83
N ASN A 315 -6.08 -24.76 17.51
CA ASN A 315 -7.03 -25.72 16.95
C ASN A 315 -6.42 -27.10 16.70
N ASN A 316 -5.15 -27.31 17.08
CA ASN A 316 -4.42 -28.56 16.88
C ASN A 316 -4.47 -29.03 15.41
N LEU A 317 -4.28 -28.08 14.49
CA LEU A 317 -4.21 -28.33 13.06
C LEU A 317 -2.76 -28.61 12.66
N ASP A 318 -2.55 -29.67 11.87
CA ASP A 318 -1.28 -29.97 11.20
C ASP A 318 -1.56 -30.04 9.71
N ILE A 319 -1.53 -28.86 9.07
CA ILE A 319 -1.83 -28.70 7.65
C ILE A 319 -0.53 -28.87 6.87
N GLN A 320 -0.56 -29.76 5.88
CA GLN A 320 0.59 -30.02 5.02
C GLN A 320 0.19 -29.94 3.54
N PRO A 321 0.85 -29.07 2.75
CA PRO A 321 1.93 -28.16 3.16
C PRO A 321 1.44 -26.98 3.99
N GLU A 322 2.39 -26.23 4.54
CA GLU A 322 2.15 -25.06 5.38
C GLU A 322 1.26 -24.01 4.70
N VAL A 323 0.43 -23.36 5.51
CA VAL A 323 -0.41 -22.27 5.04
C VAL A 323 0.42 -21.01 4.86
N ARG A 324 0.43 -20.49 3.63
CA ARG A 324 1.12 -19.25 3.27
C ARG A 324 0.16 -18.08 3.32
N CYS A 325 0.65 -16.89 3.68
CA CYS A 325 -0.12 -15.66 3.46
C CYS A 325 0.55 -14.79 2.42
N ARG A 326 -0.24 -14.16 1.55
CA ARG A 326 0.23 -13.16 0.58
C ARG A 326 -0.65 -11.93 0.58
N VAL A 327 -0.13 -10.82 0.06
CA VAL A 327 -0.84 -9.53 0.07
C VAL A 327 -1.09 -9.01 -1.34
N LEU A 328 -2.36 -8.75 -1.68
CA LEU A 328 -2.72 -8.01 -2.90
C LEU A 328 -2.42 -6.52 -2.73
N MET A 329 -1.90 -5.90 -3.78
CA MET A 329 -1.47 -4.49 -3.77
C MET A 329 -2.63 -3.49 -3.73
N THR A 330 -3.84 -3.94 -4.06
CA THR A 330 -5.06 -3.15 -4.22
C THR A 330 -5.60 -2.59 -2.89
N SER A 331 -6.30 -1.45 -2.97
CA SER A 331 -6.99 -0.78 -1.86
C SER A 331 -8.41 -1.30 -1.61
N THR A 332 -8.95 -2.13 -2.50
CA THR A 332 -10.21 -2.85 -2.28
C THR A 332 -10.16 -3.66 -0.99
N LEU A 333 -11.32 -3.95 -0.41
CA LEU A 333 -11.47 -4.80 0.76
C LEU A 333 -11.86 -6.19 0.26
N GLU A 334 -10.83 -7.00 -0.01
CA GLU A 334 -10.96 -8.37 -0.49
C GLU A 334 -10.03 -9.33 0.26
N SER A 335 -10.52 -10.55 0.43
CA SER A 335 -9.79 -11.72 0.91
C SER A 335 -10.17 -12.91 0.05
N LEU A 336 -9.24 -13.84 -0.13
CA LEU A 336 -9.46 -15.06 -0.90
C LEU A 336 -8.48 -16.14 -0.49
N THR A 337 -8.77 -17.37 -0.91
CA THR A 337 -7.90 -18.53 -0.72
C THR A 337 -7.54 -19.17 -2.06
N MET A 338 -6.24 -19.33 -2.30
CA MET A 338 -5.67 -20.12 -3.38
C MET A 338 -5.17 -21.44 -2.80
N SER A 339 -6.10 -22.38 -2.57
CA SER A 339 -5.82 -23.68 -1.94
C SER A 339 -5.11 -23.52 -0.57
N HIS A 340 -3.77 -23.60 -0.45
CA HIS A 340 -3.04 -23.41 0.83
C HIS A 340 -2.51 -21.98 1.05
N THR A 341 -2.79 -21.07 0.12
CA THR A 341 -2.33 -19.68 0.21
C THR A 341 -3.51 -18.75 0.50
N ILE A 342 -3.50 -18.11 1.66
CA ILE A 342 -4.47 -17.08 2.04
C ILE A 342 -3.98 -15.73 1.51
N VAL A 343 -4.86 -14.98 0.86
CA VAL A 343 -4.51 -13.71 0.23
C VAL A 343 -5.42 -12.61 0.75
N LEU A 344 -4.83 -11.55 1.32
CA LEU A 344 -5.55 -10.36 1.78
C LEU A 344 -5.12 -9.13 0.99
N SER A 345 -6.05 -8.26 0.68
CA SER A 345 -5.73 -6.95 0.11
C SER A 345 -5.07 -6.00 1.11
N ARG A 346 -4.16 -5.18 0.61
CA ARG A 346 -3.55 -4.07 1.37
C ARG A 346 -4.63 -3.17 1.96
N GLY A 347 -5.67 -2.86 1.18
CA GLY A 347 -6.82 -2.09 1.65
C GLY A 347 -7.49 -2.68 2.88
N LEU A 348 -7.75 -3.99 2.88
CA LEU A 348 -8.34 -4.68 4.04
C LEU A 348 -7.45 -4.60 5.28
N ILE A 349 -6.15 -4.83 5.12
CA ILE A 349 -5.21 -4.78 6.25
C ILE A 349 -5.09 -3.36 6.83
N ASP A 350 -5.15 -2.33 5.98
CA ASP A 350 -5.09 -0.92 6.37
C ASP A 350 -6.25 -0.51 7.30
N VAL A 351 -7.47 -1.01 7.03
CA VAL A 351 -8.69 -0.54 7.70
C VAL A 351 -9.08 -1.32 8.96
N LEU A 352 -8.54 -2.53 9.14
CA LEU A 352 -8.85 -3.35 10.31
C LEU A 352 -8.40 -2.63 11.60
N PRO A 353 -9.18 -2.61 12.68
CA PRO A 353 -8.82 -1.83 13.87
C PRO A 353 -7.73 -2.51 14.71
N ASP A 354 -7.65 -3.84 14.71
CA ASP A 354 -6.70 -4.60 15.53
C ASP A 354 -6.45 -6.03 15.00
N GLU A 355 -5.56 -6.75 15.70
CA GLU A 355 -5.20 -8.14 15.40
C GLU A 355 -6.37 -9.12 15.58
N ALA A 356 -7.29 -8.88 16.52
CA ALA A 356 -8.45 -9.75 16.72
C ALA A 356 -9.42 -9.68 15.55
N SER A 357 -9.62 -8.49 14.99
CA SER A 357 -10.40 -8.29 13.76
C SER A 357 -9.73 -8.95 12.57
N LEU A 358 -8.39 -8.87 12.47
CA LEU A 358 -7.61 -9.58 11.46
C LEU A 358 -7.76 -11.11 11.60
N ALA A 359 -7.64 -11.64 12.82
CA ALA A 359 -7.80 -13.07 13.09
C ALA A 359 -9.19 -13.58 12.69
N ALA A 360 -10.24 -12.77 12.82
CA ALA A 360 -11.57 -13.15 12.37
C ALA A 360 -11.67 -13.32 10.84
N ILE A 361 -10.94 -12.50 10.06
CA ILE A 361 -10.82 -12.67 8.60
C ILE A 361 -10.05 -13.94 8.29
N LEU A 362 -8.85 -14.06 8.88
CA LEU A 362 -7.97 -15.18 8.62
C LEU A 362 -8.58 -16.51 9.04
N ALA A 363 -9.42 -16.55 10.07
CA ALA A 363 -10.14 -17.75 10.48
C ALA A 363 -11.16 -18.21 9.41
N HIS A 364 -11.81 -17.29 8.69
CA HIS A 364 -12.68 -17.65 7.55
C HIS A 364 -11.87 -18.29 6.44
N GLU A 365 -10.81 -17.60 6.02
CA GLU A 365 -9.96 -18.05 4.92
C GLU A 365 -9.26 -19.37 5.26
N LEU A 366 -8.75 -19.53 6.49
CA LEU A 366 -8.22 -20.80 7.00
C LEU A 366 -9.30 -21.90 7.03
N GLY A 367 -10.56 -21.54 7.21
CA GLY A 367 -11.70 -22.45 7.05
C GLY A 367 -11.76 -23.08 5.65
N HIS A 368 -11.55 -22.29 4.58
CA HIS A 368 -11.45 -22.83 3.21
C HIS A 368 -10.28 -23.78 3.06
N VAL A 369 -9.12 -23.44 3.61
CA VAL A 369 -7.92 -24.30 3.55
C VAL A 369 -8.18 -25.63 4.25
N VAL A 370 -8.72 -25.60 5.48
CA VAL A 370 -9.01 -26.81 6.28
C VAL A 370 -10.05 -27.70 5.63
N LEU A 371 -11.04 -27.12 4.95
CA LEU A 371 -12.06 -27.85 4.20
C LEU A 371 -11.58 -28.35 2.83
N GLY A 372 -10.36 -27.96 2.41
CA GLY A 372 -9.77 -28.38 1.16
C GLY A 372 -10.45 -27.77 -0.07
N HIS A 373 -10.96 -26.53 0.04
CA HIS A 373 -11.54 -25.81 -1.10
C HIS A 373 -10.40 -25.37 -2.05
N ARG A 374 -10.25 -26.09 -3.17
CA ARG A 374 -9.12 -25.91 -4.11
C ARG A 374 -9.43 -24.90 -5.21
N ILE A 375 -8.38 -24.42 -5.89
CA ILE A 375 -8.49 -23.70 -7.16
C ILE A 375 -8.55 -24.68 -8.34
N ASP A 376 -8.81 -24.18 -9.56
CA ASP A 376 -8.74 -25.00 -10.76
C ASP A 376 -7.31 -25.52 -11.00
N SER A 377 -7.14 -26.84 -10.87
CA SER A 377 -5.89 -27.56 -11.18
C SER A 377 -5.34 -27.30 -12.59
N GLN A 378 -6.16 -26.80 -13.53
CA GLN A 378 -5.69 -26.41 -14.86
C GLN A 378 -4.67 -25.27 -14.82
N TYR A 379 -4.61 -24.47 -13.75
CA TYR A 379 -3.59 -23.43 -13.61
C TYR A 379 -2.18 -24.00 -13.40
N ALA A 380 -2.02 -25.30 -13.09
CA ALA A 380 -0.71 -25.96 -13.09
C ALA A 380 -0.07 -26.02 -14.48
N PHE A 381 -0.87 -25.95 -15.55
CA PHE A 381 -0.37 -25.81 -16.89
C PHE A 381 0.09 -24.37 -17.15
N ILE A 382 1.40 -24.15 -17.28
CA ILE A 382 1.97 -22.79 -17.43
C ILE A 382 1.38 -22.00 -18.60
N ASN A 383 0.95 -22.66 -19.68
CA ASN A 383 0.30 -22.00 -20.81
C ASN A 383 -1.10 -21.46 -20.48
N ARG A 384 -1.76 -21.96 -19.42
CA ARG A 384 -3.04 -21.44 -18.94
C ARG A 384 -2.88 -20.17 -18.13
N VAL A 385 -1.72 -19.88 -17.56
CA VAL A 385 -1.46 -18.61 -16.84
C VAL A 385 -0.69 -17.59 -17.69
N ARG A 386 -0.49 -17.87 -18.99
CA ARG A 386 0.09 -16.96 -19.99
C ARG A 386 -1.02 -16.30 -20.80
N TYR A 387 -1.41 -15.10 -20.40
CA TYR A 387 -2.46 -14.30 -21.05
C TYR A 387 -2.04 -12.81 -21.05
N ASP A 388 -2.80 -11.92 -21.68
CA ASP A 388 -2.50 -10.48 -21.69
C ASP A 388 -2.83 -9.85 -20.32
N ASP A 389 -1.97 -9.01 -19.77
CA ASP A 389 -2.16 -8.43 -18.44
C ASP A 389 -3.53 -7.75 -18.25
N LYS A 390 -4.08 -7.14 -19.31
CA LYS A 390 -5.40 -6.48 -19.26
C LYS A 390 -6.59 -7.43 -19.09
N ASP A 391 -6.37 -8.74 -19.21
CA ASP A 391 -7.40 -9.77 -19.05
C ASP A 391 -7.30 -10.46 -17.68
N THR A 392 -6.41 -10.00 -16.78
CA THR A 392 -6.14 -10.65 -15.47
C THR A 392 -7.40 -10.90 -14.64
N PHE A 393 -8.22 -9.88 -14.39
CA PHE A 393 -9.43 -10.01 -13.56
C PHE A 393 -10.57 -10.77 -14.25
N ARG A 394 -10.44 -11.08 -15.55
CA ARG A 394 -11.36 -12.00 -16.23
C ARG A 394 -10.85 -13.43 -16.25
N HIS A 395 -9.53 -13.58 -16.19
CA HIS A 395 -8.87 -14.87 -16.33
C HIS A 395 -8.83 -15.62 -15.01
N PHE A 396 -8.68 -14.90 -13.89
CA PHE A 396 -8.76 -15.46 -12.56
C PHE A 396 -10.07 -15.09 -11.88
N ASP A 397 -10.79 -16.10 -11.41
CA ASP A 397 -11.96 -15.98 -10.54
C ASP A 397 -11.77 -16.96 -9.38
N PHE A 398 -11.60 -16.43 -8.18
CA PHE A 398 -11.47 -17.21 -6.95
C PHE A 398 -12.74 -17.15 -6.11
N ALA A 399 -13.83 -16.60 -6.65
CA ALA A 399 -15.10 -16.54 -5.94
C ALA A 399 -15.59 -17.96 -5.63
N ARG A 400 -16.06 -18.14 -4.39
CA ARG A 400 -16.50 -19.44 -3.89
C ARG A 400 -17.99 -19.63 -4.07
N THR A 401 -18.39 -20.90 -4.14
CA THR A 401 -19.80 -21.23 -4.16
C THR A 401 -20.46 -20.86 -2.83
N PRO A 402 -21.76 -20.52 -2.80
CA PRO A 402 -22.47 -20.22 -1.55
C PRO A 402 -22.37 -21.35 -0.51
N GLU A 403 -22.29 -22.60 -0.96
CA GLU A 403 -22.12 -23.77 -0.09
C GLU A 403 -20.73 -23.83 0.55
N GLU A 404 -19.66 -23.60 -0.23
CA GLU A 404 -18.29 -23.53 0.28
C GLU A 404 -18.11 -22.36 1.26
N GLU A 405 -18.71 -21.21 0.95
CA GLU A 405 -18.69 -20.04 1.82
C GLU A 405 -19.35 -20.29 3.17
N GLU A 406 -20.54 -20.91 3.18
CA GLU A 406 -21.21 -21.22 4.45
C GLU A 406 -20.44 -22.30 5.22
N ALA A 407 -19.87 -23.29 4.55
CA ALA A 407 -19.05 -24.31 5.20
C ALA A 407 -17.78 -23.69 5.84
N ALA A 408 -17.05 -22.86 5.08
CA ALA A 408 -15.85 -22.18 5.56
C ALA A 408 -16.16 -21.22 6.71
N LYS A 409 -17.29 -20.52 6.64
CA LYS A 409 -17.78 -19.69 7.74
C LYS A 409 -18.02 -20.51 9.01
N GLN A 410 -18.72 -21.64 8.93
CA GLN A 410 -18.93 -22.50 10.10
C GLN A 410 -17.61 -23.00 10.66
N LYS A 411 -16.67 -23.36 9.78
CA LYS A 411 -15.34 -23.79 10.22
C LYS A 411 -14.56 -22.65 10.87
N GLY A 412 -14.55 -21.46 10.29
CA GLY A 412 -13.86 -20.31 10.87
C GLY A 412 -14.46 -19.84 12.20
N ILE A 413 -15.77 -20.01 12.43
CA ILE A 413 -16.41 -19.82 13.75
C ILE A 413 -15.80 -20.76 14.78
N GLU A 414 -15.66 -22.05 14.45
CA GLU A 414 -15.02 -23.05 15.29
C GLU A 414 -13.56 -22.68 15.58
N LEU A 415 -12.80 -22.33 14.53
CA LEU A 415 -11.39 -21.96 14.64
C LEU A 415 -11.19 -20.76 15.56
N LEU A 416 -12.02 -19.72 15.40
CA LEU A 416 -11.92 -18.50 16.19
C LEU A 416 -12.34 -18.74 17.66
N ARG A 417 -13.34 -19.58 17.93
CA ARG A 417 -13.77 -19.95 19.31
C ARG A 417 -12.67 -20.62 20.11
N ASN A 418 -11.87 -21.43 19.46
CA ASN A 418 -10.77 -22.15 20.10
C ASN A 418 -9.47 -21.34 20.12
N SER A 419 -9.49 -20.07 19.73
CA SER A 419 -8.30 -19.24 19.59
C SER A 419 -8.06 -18.28 20.78
N PRO A 420 -6.87 -17.65 20.86
CA PRO A 420 -6.61 -16.58 21.81
C PRO A 420 -7.46 -15.31 21.59
N TYR A 421 -8.19 -15.23 20.47
CA TYR A 421 -9.00 -14.09 20.06
C TYR A 421 -10.49 -14.24 20.43
N LYS A 422 -10.89 -15.39 20.99
CA LYS A 422 -12.29 -15.73 21.30
C LYS A 422 -13.04 -14.73 22.21
N ASP A 423 -12.32 -13.94 23.01
CA ASP A 423 -12.89 -12.96 23.94
C ASP A 423 -12.67 -11.50 23.47
N LYS A 424 -12.06 -11.29 22.29
CA LYS A 424 -11.68 -9.97 21.74
C LYS A 424 -12.60 -9.54 20.60
N SER A 425 -13.90 -9.76 20.79
CA SER A 425 -14.93 -9.68 19.76
C SER A 425 -15.42 -8.28 19.41
N GLY A 426 -15.30 -7.35 20.37
CA GLY A 426 -15.96 -6.04 20.30
C GLY A 426 -15.54 -5.24 19.07
N SER A 427 -14.24 -5.18 18.78
CA SER A 427 -13.69 -4.45 17.62
C SER A 427 -14.08 -5.08 16.29
N ALA A 428 -13.99 -6.41 16.18
CA ALA A 428 -14.42 -7.13 14.99
C ALA A 428 -15.90 -6.84 14.69
N GLN A 429 -16.81 -6.96 15.66
CA GLN A 429 -18.23 -6.64 15.46
C GLN A 429 -18.48 -5.16 15.11
N LEU A 430 -17.75 -4.24 15.72
CA LEU A 430 -17.85 -2.81 15.42
C LEU A 430 -17.41 -2.51 13.99
N PHE A 431 -16.32 -3.14 13.53
CA PHE A 431 -15.85 -3.04 12.15
C PHE A 431 -16.94 -3.48 11.17
N LEU A 432 -17.59 -4.61 11.42
CA LEU A 432 -18.67 -5.12 10.57
C LEU A 432 -19.87 -4.18 10.52
N ARG A 433 -20.27 -3.65 11.67
CA ARG A 433 -21.39 -2.73 11.76
C ARG A 433 -21.09 -1.45 10.99
N ALA A 434 -19.87 -0.93 11.12
CA ALA A 434 -19.41 0.24 10.39
C ALA A 434 -19.39 -0.03 8.88
N LEU A 435 -18.90 -1.18 8.44
CA LEU A 435 -18.85 -1.46 7.01
C LEU A 435 -20.25 -1.70 6.43
N LYS A 436 -21.11 -2.47 7.12
CA LYS A 436 -22.49 -2.70 6.68
C LYS A 436 -23.28 -1.40 6.59
N SER A 437 -23.08 -0.46 7.51
CA SER A 437 -23.74 0.84 7.45
C SER A 437 -23.23 1.71 6.29
N ARG A 438 -21.97 1.55 5.90
CA ARG A 438 -21.31 2.30 4.82
C ARG A 438 -21.37 1.63 3.45
N ALA A 439 -21.77 0.37 3.35
CA ALA A 439 -21.68 -0.43 2.11
C ALA A 439 -22.32 0.21 0.86
N LYS A 440 -23.38 1.02 1.05
CA LYS A 440 -24.02 1.76 -0.06
C LYS A 440 -23.24 3.00 -0.49
N GLU A 441 -22.45 3.57 0.41
CA GLU A 441 -21.64 4.77 0.22
C GLU A 441 -20.24 4.45 -0.33
N ILE A 442 -19.77 3.21 -0.19
CA ILE A 442 -18.45 2.76 -0.67
C ILE A 442 -18.52 1.44 -1.46
N PRO A 443 -19.41 1.32 -2.47
CA PRO A 443 -19.64 0.05 -3.17
C PRO A 443 -18.41 -0.47 -3.92
N ASN A 444 -17.55 0.39 -4.46
CA ASN A 444 -16.35 -0.06 -5.19
C ASN A 444 -15.24 -0.50 -4.24
N LEU A 445 -15.13 0.12 -3.06
CA LEU A 445 -14.16 -0.31 -2.05
C LEU A 445 -14.41 -1.73 -1.55
N ILE A 446 -15.67 -2.18 -1.50
CA ILE A 446 -16.05 -3.54 -1.07
C ILE A 446 -16.40 -4.47 -2.23
N SER A 447 -16.04 -4.11 -3.47
CA SER A 447 -16.20 -4.98 -4.63
C SER A 447 -14.85 -5.62 -4.95
N PRO A 448 -14.68 -6.94 -4.72
CA PRO A 448 -13.44 -7.62 -5.00
C PRO A 448 -13.19 -7.69 -6.51
N HIS A 449 -11.92 -7.81 -6.88
CA HIS A 449 -11.51 -8.00 -8.27
C HIS A 449 -11.16 -9.45 -8.59
N LEU A 450 -10.64 -10.19 -7.61
CA LEU A 450 -10.20 -11.57 -7.78
C LEU A 450 -10.95 -12.54 -6.86
N GLY A 451 -11.29 -12.08 -5.66
CA GLY A 451 -11.78 -12.91 -4.57
C GLY A 451 -13.24 -12.72 -4.23
N ASP A 452 -13.60 -13.21 -3.05
CA ASP A 452 -14.92 -13.02 -2.50
C ASP A 452 -15.09 -11.65 -1.84
N ARG A 453 -16.34 -11.22 -1.78
CA ARG A 453 -16.70 -10.10 -0.92
C ARG A 453 -16.49 -10.55 0.51
N VAL A 454 -15.65 -9.82 1.24
CA VAL A 454 -15.39 -10.10 2.66
C VAL A 454 -16.69 -10.02 3.51
N SER A 455 -17.80 -9.51 2.96
CA SER A 455 -19.14 -9.59 3.54
C SER A 455 -19.58 -10.99 3.98
N THR A 456 -19.05 -12.05 3.34
CA THR A 456 -19.41 -13.43 3.66
C THR A 456 -18.60 -13.95 4.85
N SER A 457 -17.28 -13.72 4.84
CA SER A 457 -16.31 -14.00 5.92
C SER A 457 -16.67 -13.34 7.25
N TRP A 458 -17.32 -12.19 7.16
CA TRP A 458 -17.63 -11.34 8.30
C TRP A 458 -18.79 -11.81 9.18
N SER A 459 -19.64 -12.72 8.70
CA SER A 459 -20.70 -13.29 9.55
C SER A 459 -20.16 -14.18 10.69
N ILE A 460 -18.90 -14.60 10.62
CA ILE A 460 -18.19 -15.39 11.63
C ILE A 460 -18.11 -14.68 12.98
N ALA A 461 -17.54 -13.47 13.02
CA ALA A 461 -17.40 -12.73 14.27
C ALA A 461 -18.78 -12.50 14.91
N SER A 462 -19.78 -12.12 14.12
CA SER A 462 -21.14 -11.98 14.64
C SER A 462 -21.70 -13.27 15.26
N ALA A 463 -21.43 -14.43 14.68
CA ALA A 463 -21.96 -15.73 15.13
C ALA A 463 -21.20 -16.34 16.33
N VAL A 464 -19.87 -16.23 16.38
CA VAL A 464 -19.07 -16.68 17.54
C VAL A 464 -19.51 -15.95 18.79
N PHE A 465 -19.66 -14.64 18.66
CA PHE A 465 -19.79 -13.73 19.78
C PHE A 465 -21.25 -13.45 20.17
N ALA A 466 -22.23 -13.74 19.30
CA ALA A 466 -23.64 -13.80 19.68
C ALA A 466 -23.96 -15.03 20.55
N ALA A 467 -23.30 -16.18 20.32
CA ALA A 467 -23.51 -17.40 21.11
C ALA A 467 -23.08 -17.24 22.58
N GLN A 468 -22.06 -16.43 22.84
CA GLN A 468 -21.59 -16.12 24.21
C GLN A 468 -22.61 -15.27 24.99
N SER A 469 -23.38 -14.40 24.32
CA SER A 469 -24.46 -13.63 24.98
C SER A 469 -25.70 -14.46 25.35
N SER A 470 -25.78 -15.71 24.87
CA SER A 470 -26.88 -16.64 25.17
C SER A 470 -26.56 -17.74 26.19
N GLU A 471 -25.28 -17.93 26.55
CA GLU A 471 -24.86 -18.94 27.54
C GLU A 471 -24.84 -18.42 28.99
N GLU A 472 -24.89 -17.10 29.20
CA GLU A 472 -25.28 -16.52 30.48
C GLU A 472 -26.79 -16.25 30.49
N LYS A 473 -27.59 -17.27 30.80
CA LYS A 473 -28.90 -17.04 31.42
C LYS A 473 -28.64 -16.85 32.93
N PRO A 474 -28.82 -15.65 33.50
CA PRO A 474 -29.05 -15.56 34.92
C PRO A 474 -30.40 -16.22 35.19
N GLU A 475 -30.44 -17.21 36.08
CA GLU A 475 -31.67 -17.58 36.76
C GLU A 475 -32.12 -16.37 37.61
N GLY A 476 -32.86 -15.45 36.98
CA GLY A 476 -33.31 -14.22 37.61
C GLY A 476 -33.81 -13.26 36.54
N GLY A 477 -35.13 -13.10 36.45
CA GLY A 477 -35.78 -12.29 35.43
C GLY A 477 -35.54 -10.79 35.58
N GLU A 478 -34.40 -10.30 35.10
CA GLU A 478 -34.22 -8.89 34.76
C GLU A 478 -33.95 -8.73 33.27
N LYS A 479 -34.76 -7.87 32.63
CA LYS A 479 -34.56 -7.44 31.25
C LYS A 479 -33.13 -6.89 31.10
N PRO A 480 -32.42 -7.16 29.99
CA PRO A 480 -31.15 -6.51 29.75
C PRO A 480 -31.37 -4.99 29.68
N ALA A 481 -30.67 -4.26 30.54
CA ALA A 481 -30.70 -2.81 30.55
C ALA A 481 -30.14 -2.29 29.22
N PRO A 482 -30.84 -1.37 28.52
CA PRO A 482 -30.36 -0.83 27.25
C PRO A 482 -29.34 0.28 27.56
N ASN A 483 -28.15 -0.05 28.07
CA ASN A 483 -27.11 0.96 28.32
C ASN A 483 -25.70 0.45 28.62
N ASP A 484 -25.25 -0.65 28.01
CA ASP A 484 -23.81 -0.82 27.80
C ASP A 484 -23.40 0.15 26.70
N LYS A 485 -23.11 1.40 27.11
CA LYS A 485 -22.44 2.38 26.27
C LYS A 485 -21.14 1.71 25.79
N PRO A 486 -20.89 1.62 24.47
CA PRO A 486 -19.59 1.21 24.00
C PRO A 486 -18.54 2.10 24.67
N THR A 487 -17.45 1.52 25.16
CA THR A 487 -16.29 2.27 25.66
C THR A 487 -16.06 3.43 24.70
N ALA A 488 -16.16 4.67 25.20
CA ALA A 488 -16.36 5.87 24.40
C ALA A 488 -15.26 6.19 23.35
N ASN A 489 -14.26 5.30 23.20
CA ASN A 489 -13.11 5.42 22.30
C ASN A 489 -12.85 4.17 21.43
N ALA A 490 -13.79 3.23 21.29
CA ALA A 490 -13.57 2.05 20.43
C ALA A 490 -13.58 2.45 18.93
N ILE A 491 -12.43 2.34 18.27
CA ILE A 491 -12.29 2.61 16.83
C ILE A 491 -12.90 1.44 16.07
N ALA A 492 -13.96 1.70 15.31
CA ALA A 492 -14.65 0.67 14.54
C ALA A 492 -13.84 0.24 13.31
N ALA A 493 -13.27 1.20 12.58
CA ALA A 493 -12.38 0.94 11.46
C ALA A 493 -11.44 2.13 11.28
N LEU A 494 -10.29 1.88 10.65
CA LEU A 494 -9.31 2.91 10.34
C LEU A 494 -9.55 3.53 8.94
N PRO A 495 -8.99 4.74 8.70
CA PRO A 495 -8.93 5.31 7.36
C PRO A 495 -7.96 4.54 6.46
N LEU A 496 -8.11 4.73 5.14
CA LEU A 496 -7.26 4.10 4.13
C LEU A 496 -5.82 4.64 4.15
N GLY A 497 -4.84 3.76 3.96
CA GLY A 497 -3.43 4.12 3.82
C GLY A 497 -2.67 4.37 5.12
N GLY A 498 -3.23 3.97 6.27
CA GLY A 498 -2.66 4.24 7.59
C GLY A 498 -1.64 3.22 8.11
N ARG A 499 -1.52 2.02 7.51
CA ARG A 499 -0.69 0.93 8.07
C ARG A 499 0.36 0.37 7.15
N ILE A 500 0.09 0.25 5.86
CA ILE A 500 1.02 -0.37 4.92
C ILE A 500 1.67 0.69 4.04
N LYS A 501 3.00 0.67 4.00
CA LYS A 501 3.82 1.41 3.05
C LYS A 501 4.20 0.51 1.88
N VAL A 502 3.95 0.99 0.67
CA VAL A 502 4.38 0.37 -0.58
C VAL A 502 5.72 0.96 -1.00
N ASP A 503 6.72 0.13 -1.26
CA ASP A 503 7.90 0.52 -2.03
C ASP A 503 7.53 0.52 -3.51
N SER A 504 7.56 1.68 -4.16
CA SER A 504 7.12 1.81 -5.55
C SER A 504 8.08 1.12 -6.54
N TRP A 505 9.32 0.84 -6.16
CA TRP A 505 10.31 0.24 -7.06
C TRP A 505 10.12 -1.27 -7.20
N ASN A 506 10.21 -1.98 -6.08
CA ASN A 506 10.22 -3.45 -6.03
C ASN A 506 8.96 -4.04 -5.39
N ASP A 507 7.93 -3.22 -5.18
CA ASP A 507 6.60 -3.61 -4.69
C ASP A 507 6.57 -4.23 -3.29
N GLN A 508 7.68 -4.14 -2.54
CA GLN A 508 7.75 -4.64 -1.17
C GLN A 508 6.85 -3.86 -0.24
N LEU A 509 6.13 -4.58 0.63
CA LEU A 509 5.27 -3.99 1.65
C LEU A 509 5.98 -3.94 3.00
N ARG A 510 5.82 -2.82 3.69
CA ARG A 510 6.35 -2.61 5.05
C ARG A 510 5.28 -2.04 5.97
N MET A 511 5.37 -2.37 7.24
CA MET A 511 4.51 -1.76 8.25
C MET A 511 4.94 -0.30 8.50
N LEU A 512 3.98 0.62 8.49
CA LEU A 512 4.20 2.00 8.88
C LEU A 512 4.52 2.06 10.37
N LYS A 513 5.67 2.64 10.69
CA LYS A 513 6.10 2.89 12.06
C LYS A 513 5.44 4.17 12.57
N SER A 514 4.15 4.11 12.89
CA SER A 514 3.43 5.22 13.52
C SER A 514 3.04 4.84 14.95
N LYS A 515 3.10 5.83 15.87
CA LYS A 515 2.49 5.67 17.19
C LYS A 515 0.99 5.90 17.03
N PRO A 516 0.12 5.01 17.54
CA PRO A 516 -1.31 5.27 17.57
C PRO A 516 -1.57 6.61 18.25
N VAL A 517 -2.24 7.52 17.56
CA VAL A 517 -2.70 8.79 18.12
C VAL A 517 -4.16 8.58 18.54
N GLY A 518 -4.51 8.94 19.76
CA GLY A 518 -5.90 8.89 20.21
C GLY A 518 -6.73 9.96 19.50
N ASN A 519 -7.99 9.66 19.18
CA ASN A 519 -8.91 10.64 18.60
C ASN A 519 -9.10 11.82 19.57
N VAL A 520 -8.90 13.04 19.10
CA VAL A 520 -9.10 14.29 19.83
C VAL A 520 -10.56 14.74 19.70
N ALA A 521 -11.25 14.37 18.62
CA ALA A 521 -12.66 14.66 18.37
C ALA A 521 -13.40 13.49 17.71
N GLU A 522 -14.72 13.41 17.90
CA GLU A 522 -15.59 12.40 17.26
C GLU A 522 -15.53 12.46 15.72
N ALA A 523 -15.32 13.66 15.16
CA ALA A 523 -15.14 13.88 13.73
C ALA A 523 -13.83 13.28 13.15
N GLU A 524 -12.85 12.93 14.00
CA GLU A 524 -11.63 12.24 13.56
C GLU A 524 -11.86 10.73 13.33
N ASN A 525 -12.99 10.20 13.82
CA ASN A 525 -13.41 8.83 13.54
C ASN A 525 -13.94 8.72 12.11
N THR A 526 -13.04 8.43 11.19
CA THR A 526 -13.26 8.46 9.74
C THR A 526 -13.11 7.06 9.12
N PRO A 527 -13.97 6.09 9.51
CA PRO A 527 -13.84 4.70 9.06
C PRO A 527 -13.95 4.62 7.54
N PHE A 528 -13.01 3.89 6.93
CA PHE A 528 -12.92 3.68 5.48
C PHE A 528 -12.72 4.95 4.65
N GLN A 529 -12.42 6.09 5.27
CA GLN A 529 -12.23 7.33 4.52
C GLN A 529 -10.81 7.48 3.99
N ILE A 530 -10.69 8.19 2.88
CA ILE A 530 -9.43 8.70 2.36
C ILE A 530 -8.87 9.79 3.28
N THR A 531 -7.58 9.67 3.59
CA THR A 531 -6.80 10.70 4.31
C THR A 531 -5.62 11.20 3.48
N PRO A 532 -5.10 12.42 3.74
CA PRO A 532 -3.89 12.90 3.10
C PRO A 532 -2.66 12.05 3.44
N PHE A 533 -1.74 11.96 2.49
CA PHE A 533 -0.44 11.31 2.72
C PHE A 533 0.57 12.25 3.34
N MET A 534 1.24 11.80 4.40
CA MET A 534 2.37 12.50 5.01
C MET A 534 3.51 11.49 5.22
N PHE A 535 4.32 11.26 4.19
CA PHE A 535 5.34 10.22 4.22
C PHE A 535 6.64 10.67 4.89
N TYR A 536 7.22 9.74 5.65
CA TYR A 536 8.60 9.81 6.10
C TYR A 536 9.51 9.39 4.95
N LEU A 537 10.14 10.36 4.29
CA LEU A 537 11.09 10.11 3.19
C LEU A 537 12.46 9.75 3.74
N THR A 538 13.11 8.81 3.07
CA THR A 538 14.47 8.33 3.34
C THR A 538 15.24 8.31 2.04
N ARG A 539 16.58 8.44 2.09
CA ARG A 539 17.45 8.25 0.92
C ARG A 539 17.97 6.82 0.90
N GLN A 540 17.86 6.11 -0.23
CA GLN A 540 18.54 4.83 -0.39
C GLN A 540 20.06 5.04 -0.33
N GLY A 541 20.74 4.21 0.44
CA GLY A 541 22.20 4.28 0.62
C GLY A 541 22.69 5.24 1.71
N ALA A 542 21.80 5.98 2.38
CA ALA A 542 22.14 6.56 3.67
C ALA A 542 22.19 5.40 4.68
N ASN A 543 23.39 5.08 5.18
CA ASN A 543 23.59 4.08 6.23
C ASN A 543 22.49 4.21 7.27
N LEU A 544 21.62 3.19 7.40
CA LEU A 544 20.86 2.99 8.62
C LEU A 544 21.87 3.14 9.75
N PRO A 545 21.67 4.04 10.74
CA PRO A 545 22.53 4.04 11.90
C PRO A 545 22.46 2.63 12.47
N THR A 546 23.59 1.93 12.42
CA THR A 546 23.79 0.66 13.11
C THR A 546 23.17 0.84 14.48
N ALA A 547 22.14 0.05 14.78
CA ALA A 547 21.56 0.00 16.10
C ALA A 547 22.73 -0.26 17.07
N ASN A 548 23.15 0.77 17.80
CA ASN A 548 24.13 0.59 18.87
C ASN A 548 23.50 -0.39 19.86
N PRO A 549 24.08 -1.57 20.11
CA PRO A 549 23.53 -2.55 21.05
C PRO A 549 23.69 -2.13 22.53
N GLY A 550 23.68 -0.83 22.83
CA GLY A 550 24.19 -0.27 24.09
C GLY A 550 23.39 0.90 24.66
N ALA A 551 22.13 1.10 24.28
CA ALA A 551 21.24 2.02 25.00
C ALA A 551 20.30 1.23 25.92
N VAL A 552 20.88 0.64 26.96
CA VAL A 552 20.12 0.14 28.12
C VAL A 552 19.52 1.35 28.82
N ALA A 553 18.23 1.26 29.10
CA ALA A 553 17.44 2.22 29.84
C ALA A 553 18.18 2.79 31.07
N ALA A 554 18.36 4.10 31.11
CA ALA A 554 18.68 4.79 32.34
C ALA A 554 17.49 4.61 33.31
N LYS A 555 17.70 3.81 34.35
CA LYS A 555 16.82 3.72 35.51
C LYS A 555 16.62 5.12 36.09
N LEU A 556 15.36 5.51 36.31
CA LEU A 556 15.05 6.57 37.26
C LEU A 556 15.35 6.01 38.66
N ASP A 557 16.39 6.55 39.30
CA ASP A 557 16.62 6.35 40.73
C ASP A 557 15.52 7.09 41.52
N THR A 558 14.68 6.32 42.21
CA THR A 558 13.82 6.82 43.28
C THR A 558 14.65 6.98 44.55
N GLU A 559 14.98 8.22 44.92
CA GLU A 559 15.45 8.54 46.27
C GLU A 559 14.27 8.57 47.25
N THR A 560 14.29 7.60 48.18
CA THR A 560 13.67 7.67 49.50
C THR A 560 14.41 8.73 50.34
N LYS A 561 13.79 9.68 51.05
CA LYS A 561 13.09 9.60 52.37
C LYS A 561 13.38 10.94 53.14
N PRO A 562 12.83 11.26 54.34
CA PRO A 562 12.33 10.40 55.44
C PRO A 562 10.82 10.21 55.53
#